data_AF-A0A7V3LHC1-F1
#
_entry.id   AF-A0A7V3LHC1-F1
#
_cell.length_a   1.000
_cell.length_b   1.000
_cell.length_c   1.000
_cell.angle_alpha   90.00
_cell.angle_beta   90.00
_cell.angle_gamma   90.00
#
_symmetry.space_group_name_H-M   'P 1'
#
loop_
_entity.id
_entity.type
_entity.pdbx_description
1 polymer ?
#
loop_
_entity_poly.entity_id
_entity_poly.type
_entity_poly.pdbx_seq_one_letter_code
_entity_poly.pdbx_strand_id
1 'polypeptide(L)'
;MEELKPTVGVTRPQATERKRQRAIVYRRRRILFGLGFVALCLVIAGIALATNAGRASSDISAQTMLGTNSRPDAAPVDSGGTEHPVFARWQERNLLLPVPAKDATIIAYQPVADERAAALTPLGEQINTNALVRFFRGIFASPPPVRYYLLEGKGEKPTSSALVGAAPGTPVYAPVSGVVTAVTRYLLYGKYEDVQIDIRPEKSSGATLSLILIADPVVSIGQPVIAGKTQLGKVRECPEQLGKTLSVYTHDSGAHIHMQITEVPIR
;
A
#
# COMPACT_ATOMS: atom_id res chain seq x y z
N MET A 1 25.60 18.68 92.10
CA MET A 1 25.91 20.08 91.77
C MET A 1 27.03 20.01 90.75
N GLU A 2 26.97 20.51 89.54
CA GLU A 2 26.10 21.49 88.88
C GLU A 2 26.28 21.30 87.35
N GLU A 3 25.35 21.82 86.56
CA GLU A 3 25.31 21.82 85.10
C GLU A 3 26.61 22.27 84.41
N LEU A 4 26.85 21.77 83.18
CA LEU A 4 26.78 22.60 81.96
C LEU A 4 26.92 21.72 80.69
N LYS A 5 25.86 21.71 79.87
CA LYS A 5 25.90 21.45 78.41
C LYS A 5 26.17 22.80 77.70
N PRO A 6 26.33 22.88 76.36
CA PRO A 6 26.76 21.90 75.34
C PRO A 6 27.78 22.51 74.35
N THR A 7 28.45 21.72 73.50
CA THR A 7 28.59 22.07 72.06
C THR A 7 29.09 20.92 71.17
N VAL A 8 28.35 20.72 70.07
CA VAL A 8 28.70 20.20 68.71
C VAL A 8 29.41 18.83 68.62
N GLY A 9 28.97 17.84 67.86
CA GLY A 9 27.86 17.73 66.92
C GLY A 9 27.77 16.27 66.44
N VAL A 10 26.55 15.75 66.39
CA VAL A 10 26.18 14.53 65.68
C VAL A 10 26.15 14.92 64.18
N THR A 11 26.74 14.19 63.23
CA THR A 11 26.15 12.98 62.62
C THR A 11 27.20 12.25 61.75
N ARG A 12 27.32 10.92 61.90
CA ARG A 12 27.78 9.94 60.88
C ARG A 12 26.82 9.99 59.64
N PRO A 13 27.04 9.30 58.48
CA PRO A 13 28.00 8.24 58.15
C PRO A 13 28.66 8.29 56.74
N GLN A 14 29.65 7.41 56.61
CA GLN A 14 30.35 6.89 55.44
C GLN A 14 29.42 6.34 54.31
N ALA A 15 28.80 7.20 53.50
CA ALA A 15 27.85 6.76 52.46
C ALA A 15 28.23 7.12 51.00
N THR A 16 29.37 7.76 50.75
CA THR A 16 29.70 8.29 49.40
C THR A 16 30.78 7.54 48.63
N GLU A 17 31.57 6.66 49.25
CA GLU A 17 32.66 5.97 48.52
C GLU A 17 32.29 4.58 47.96
N ARG A 18 31.28 3.91 48.52
CA ARG A 18 30.86 2.56 48.05
C ARG A 18 30.07 2.55 46.74
N LYS A 19 29.61 3.69 46.22
CA LYS A 19 28.80 3.74 44.99
C LYS A 19 29.60 3.88 43.69
N ARG A 20 30.87 4.30 43.72
CA ARG A 20 31.67 4.46 42.48
C ARG A 20 32.30 3.15 41.98
N GLN A 21 32.57 2.18 42.85
CA GLN A 21 33.28 0.95 42.44
C GLN A 21 32.40 -0.12 41.77
N ARG A 22 31.06 -0.07 41.91
CA ARG A 22 30.15 -1.06 41.29
C ARG A 22 29.74 -0.75 39.85
N ALA A 23 29.99 0.47 39.36
CA ALA A 23 29.61 0.88 38.00
C ALA A 23 30.58 0.37 36.89
N ILE A 24 31.82 0.03 37.25
CA ILE A 24 32.84 -0.41 36.28
C ILE A 24 32.70 -1.91 35.94
N VAL A 25 32.25 -2.73 36.90
CA VAL A 25 32.13 -4.19 36.72
C VAL A 25 30.94 -4.58 35.84
N TYR A 26 29.82 -3.84 35.90
CA TYR A 26 28.64 -4.11 35.08
C TYR A 26 28.77 -3.67 33.61
N ARG A 27 29.62 -2.68 33.31
CA ARG A 27 29.87 -2.23 31.93
C ARG A 27 30.75 -3.21 31.14
N ARG A 28 31.73 -3.85 31.80
CA ARG A 28 32.61 -4.85 31.15
C ARG A 28 31.88 -6.13 30.75
N ARG A 29 30.93 -6.62 31.55
CA ARG A 29 30.19 -7.86 31.22
C ARG A 29 29.23 -7.68 30.02
N ARG A 30 28.55 -6.54 29.87
CA ARG A 30 27.66 -6.29 28.71
C ARG A 30 28.40 -6.14 27.37
N ILE A 31 29.62 -5.60 27.38
CA ILE A 31 30.43 -5.47 26.16
C ILE A 31 30.99 -6.84 25.73
N LEU A 32 31.36 -7.71 26.69
CA LEU A 32 31.77 -9.09 26.42
C LEU A 32 30.64 -9.95 25.83
N PHE A 33 29.40 -9.84 26.33
CA PHE A 33 28.25 -10.52 25.75
C PHE A 33 27.85 -9.97 24.37
N GLY A 34 27.97 -8.66 24.15
CA GLY A 34 27.73 -8.04 22.84
C GLY A 34 28.76 -8.43 21.77
N LEU A 35 30.05 -8.48 22.14
CA LEU A 35 31.13 -8.95 21.26
C LEU A 35 31.00 -10.44 20.94
N GLY A 36 30.58 -11.26 21.90
CA GLY A 36 30.29 -12.68 21.67
C GLY A 36 29.15 -12.90 20.67
N PHE A 37 28.09 -12.10 20.74
CA PHE A 37 26.98 -12.17 19.78
C PHE A 37 27.40 -11.73 18.37
N VAL A 38 28.17 -10.64 18.25
CA VAL A 38 28.69 -10.19 16.94
C VAL A 38 29.65 -11.21 16.34
N ALA A 39 30.55 -11.79 17.14
CA ALA A 39 31.44 -12.85 16.68
C ALA A 39 30.66 -14.10 16.24
N LEU A 40 29.61 -14.49 16.97
CA LEU A 40 28.73 -15.59 16.60
C LEU A 40 27.98 -15.30 15.28
N CYS A 41 27.47 -14.08 15.08
CA CYS A 41 26.86 -13.67 13.82
C CYS A 41 27.85 -13.70 12.65
N LEU A 42 29.10 -13.28 12.85
CA LEU A 42 30.14 -13.33 11.83
C LEU A 42 30.56 -14.77 11.51
N VAL A 43 30.58 -15.67 12.51
CA VAL A 43 30.83 -17.10 12.30
C VAL A 43 29.69 -17.75 11.54
N ILE A 44 28.42 -17.46 11.87
CA ILE A 44 27.26 -17.96 11.14
C ILE A 44 27.23 -17.41 9.71
N ALA A 45 27.53 -16.12 9.51
CA ALA A 45 27.66 -15.52 8.19
C ALA A 45 28.82 -16.13 7.39
N GLY A 46 29.96 -16.41 8.04
CA GLY A 46 31.11 -17.07 7.43
C GLY A 46 30.82 -18.52 7.04
N ILE A 47 30.11 -19.27 7.89
CA ILE A 47 29.67 -20.65 7.59
C ILE A 47 28.65 -20.63 6.45
N ALA A 48 27.70 -19.69 6.41
CA ALA A 48 26.76 -19.54 5.31
C ALA A 48 27.45 -19.15 3.98
N LEU A 49 28.48 -18.30 4.04
CA LEU A 49 29.30 -17.97 2.87
C LEU A 49 30.15 -19.15 2.42
N ALA A 50 30.69 -19.96 3.34
CA ALA A 50 31.49 -21.14 3.01
C ALA A 50 30.64 -22.30 2.47
N THR A 51 29.41 -22.50 2.98
CA THR A 51 28.47 -23.50 2.44
C THR A 51 27.88 -23.08 1.09
N ASN A 52 27.79 -21.78 0.80
CA ASN A 52 27.42 -21.28 -0.53
C ASN A 52 28.59 -21.28 -1.52
N ALA A 53 29.82 -21.01 -1.09
CA ALA A 53 31.00 -21.05 -1.96
C ALA A 53 31.35 -22.47 -2.40
N GLY A 54 31.08 -23.49 -1.56
CA GLY A 54 31.26 -24.91 -1.89
C GLY A 54 30.21 -25.49 -2.84
N ARG A 55 29.17 -24.72 -3.23
CA ARG A 55 28.15 -25.12 -4.20
C ARG A 55 28.35 -24.52 -5.59
N ALA A 56 29.45 -23.78 -5.81
CA ALA A 56 29.78 -23.14 -7.07
C ALA A 56 30.67 -24.04 -7.95
N SER A 57 30.10 -25.13 -8.49
CA SER A 57 30.52 -25.75 -9.76
C SER A 57 29.62 -26.94 -10.08
N SER A 58 28.46 -26.66 -10.66
CA SER A 58 27.77 -27.54 -11.62
C SER A 58 26.60 -26.76 -12.21
N ASP A 59 26.74 -26.40 -13.48
CA ASP A 59 25.70 -25.99 -14.43
C ASP A 59 24.78 -24.83 -14.03
N ILE A 60 25.34 -23.62 -14.07
CA ILE A 60 24.52 -22.43 -14.32
C ILE A 60 24.10 -22.48 -15.80
N SER A 61 23.00 -23.17 -16.07
CA SER A 61 22.31 -23.09 -17.35
C SER A 61 22.06 -21.63 -17.70
N ALA A 62 22.30 -21.25 -18.95
CA ALA A 62 22.15 -19.91 -19.52
C ALA A 62 20.72 -19.30 -19.40
N GLN A 63 19.80 -19.99 -18.69
CA GLN A 63 18.45 -19.58 -18.38
C GLN A 63 18.37 -18.65 -17.16
N THR A 64 19.43 -18.56 -16.32
CA THR A 64 19.43 -17.69 -15.12
C THR A 64 19.95 -16.27 -15.38
N MET A 65 20.61 -16.02 -16.51
CA MET A 65 21.14 -14.70 -16.90
C MET A 65 20.20 -13.89 -17.82
N LEU A 66 19.18 -14.53 -18.38
CA LEU A 66 18.05 -13.85 -19.00
C LEU A 66 17.01 -13.68 -17.89
N GLY A 67 16.84 -12.42 -17.47
CA GLY A 67 15.98 -12.03 -16.36
C GLY A 67 14.70 -12.87 -16.33
N THR A 68 14.51 -13.57 -15.22
CA THR A 68 13.20 -14.09 -14.89
C THR A 68 12.27 -12.89 -14.83
N ASN A 69 11.52 -12.67 -15.91
CA ASN A 69 10.15 -12.19 -15.82
C ASN A 69 9.39 -13.21 -14.96
N SER A 70 9.69 -13.21 -13.66
CA SER A 70 8.87 -13.86 -12.66
C SER A 70 7.58 -13.07 -12.68
N ARG A 71 6.64 -13.58 -13.48
CA ARG A 71 5.22 -13.29 -13.36
C ARG A 71 4.91 -13.07 -11.87
N PRO A 72 4.33 -11.94 -11.45
CA PRO A 72 3.58 -11.95 -10.21
C PRO A 72 2.41 -12.92 -10.47
N ASP A 73 2.64 -14.22 -10.25
CA ASP A 73 1.74 -15.31 -10.62
C ASP A 73 0.56 -15.46 -9.66
N ALA A 74 0.24 -14.37 -8.94
CA ALA A 74 -0.86 -14.32 -8.01
C ALA A 74 -1.68 -13.06 -8.30
N ALA A 75 -2.99 -13.24 -8.41
CA ALA A 75 -3.97 -12.16 -8.56
C ALA A 75 -3.74 -11.08 -7.50
N PRO A 76 -3.86 -9.78 -7.82
CA PRO A 76 -3.58 -8.66 -6.92
C PRO A 76 -4.41 -8.68 -5.63
N VAL A 77 -5.45 -9.51 -5.57
CA VAL A 77 -6.36 -9.62 -4.44
C VAL A 77 -6.51 -11.09 -4.05
N ASP A 78 -6.19 -11.41 -2.80
CA ASP A 78 -6.62 -12.64 -2.14
C ASP A 78 -7.85 -12.29 -1.29
N SER A 79 -9.03 -12.54 -1.85
CA SER A 79 -10.27 -11.99 -1.31
C SER A 79 -10.90 -12.82 -0.19
N GLY A 80 -10.37 -14.00 0.12
CA GLY A 80 -10.96 -14.91 1.12
C GLY A 80 -12.44 -15.23 0.84
N GLY A 81 -12.87 -15.17 -0.43
CA GLY A 81 -14.27 -15.37 -0.85
C GLY A 81 -15.12 -14.10 -0.95
N THR A 82 -14.61 -12.93 -0.59
CA THR A 82 -15.32 -11.65 -0.78
C THR A 82 -15.23 -11.22 -2.25
N GLU A 83 -16.36 -11.00 -2.93
CA GLU A 83 -16.32 -10.61 -4.35
C GLU A 83 -15.71 -9.22 -4.57
N HIS A 84 -16.08 -8.26 -3.71
CA HIS A 84 -15.62 -6.87 -3.75
C HIS A 84 -14.99 -6.46 -2.40
N PRO A 85 -13.74 -6.86 -2.11
CA PRO A 85 -13.09 -6.52 -0.85
C PRO A 85 -12.77 -5.03 -0.78
N VAL A 86 -12.55 -4.54 0.44
CA VAL A 86 -12.09 -3.16 0.65
C VAL A 86 -10.63 -3.06 0.20
N PHE A 87 -10.33 -2.14 -0.71
CA PHE A 87 -8.96 -1.95 -1.24
C PHE A 87 -8.35 -0.59 -0.85
N ALA A 88 -9.18 0.37 -0.48
CA ALA A 88 -8.78 1.71 -0.10
C ALA A 88 -9.74 2.30 0.92
N ARG A 89 -9.31 3.39 1.57
CA ARG A 89 -10.18 4.28 2.33
C ARG A 89 -10.08 5.69 1.80
N TRP A 90 -11.18 6.41 1.91
CA TRP A 90 -11.20 7.85 1.80
C TRP A 90 -11.81 8.41 3.09
N GLN A 91 -11.01 9.18 3.83
CA GLN A 91 -11.29 9.53 5.22
C GLN A 91 -11.60 8.24 6.02
N GLU A 92 -12.74 8.18 6.70
CA GLU A 92 -13.16 7.00 7.46
C GLU A 92 -13.91 5.96 6.60
N ARG A 93 -14.23 6.26 5.34
CA ARG A 93 -15.06 5.38 4.49
C ARG A 93 -14.23 4.35 3.76
N ASN A 94 -14.74 3.13 3.76
CA ASN A 94 -14.20 2.03 2.97
C ASN A 94 -14.64 2.17 1.51
N LEU A 95 -13.68 1.98 0.60
CA LEU A 95 -13.93 1.87 -0.84
C LEU A 95 -13.77 0.41 -1.23
N LEU A 96 -14.83 -0.17 -1.81
CA LEU A 96 -14.82 -1.53 -2.32
C LEU A 96 -14.22 -1.57 -3.73
N LEU A 97 -13.61 -2.70 -4.07
CA LEU A 97 -13.03 -2.90 -5.39
C LEU A 97 -14.14 -2.76 -6.47
N PRO A 98 -13.96 -1.90 -7.49
CA PRO A 98 -14.98 -1.64 -8.52
C PRO A 98 -15.19 -2.83 -9.47
N VAL A 99 -14.32 -3.82 -9.48
CA VAL A 99 -14.43 -5.05 -10.28
C VAL A 99 -14.37 -6.26 -9.34
N PRO A 100 -14.87 -7.43 -9.73
CA PRO A 100 -14.72 -8.63 -8.90
C PRO A 100 -13.24 -8.95 -8.67
N ALA A 101 -12.89 -9.33 -7.44
CA ALA A 101 -11.51 -9.60 -7.03
C ALA A 101 -10.78 -10.62 -7.92
N LYS A 102 -11.51 -11.63 -8.39
CA LYS A 102 -11.01 -12.67 -9.30
C LYS A 102 -10.65 -12.15 -10.69
N ASP A 103 -11.24 -11.03 -11.11
CA ASP A 103 -11.08 -10.43 -12.43
C ASP A 103 -10.10 -9.24 -12.40
N ALA A 104 -9.67 -8.82 -11.21
CA ALA A 104 -8.72 -7.72 -11.04
C ALA A 104 -7.32 -8.14 -11.50
N THR A 105 -6.70 -7.35 -12.39
CA THR A 105 -5.35 -7.61 -12.91
C THR A 105 -4.30 -6.70 -12.29
N ILE A 106 -4.69 -5.52 -11.79
CA ILE A 106 -3.84 -4.63 -10.99
C ILE A 106 -4.67 -3.76 -10.06
N ILE A 107 -4.05 -3.34 -8.95
CA ILE A 107 -4.45 -2.15 -8.20
C ILE A 107 -3.23 -1.24 -8.17
N ALA A 108 -3.39 -0.01 -8.65
CA ALA A 108 -2.33 0.99 -8.65
C ALA A 108 -2.86 2.34 -8.17
N TYR A 109 -1.99 3.14 -7.58
CA TYR A 109 -2.27 4.51 -7.19
C TYR A 109 -1.32 5.43 -7.92
N GLN A 110 -1.82 6.59 -8.36
CA GLN A 110 -0.98 7.60 -8.99
C GLN A 110 -1.44 9.01 -8.59
N PRO A 111 -0.53 9.99 -8.57
CA PRO A 111 -0.90 11.39 -8.38
C PRO A 111 -1.62 11.93 -9.62
N VAL A 112 -2.58 12.83 -9.37
CA VAL A 112 -3.25 13.65 -10.40
C VAL A 112 -3.03 15.12 -10.10
N ALA A 113 -3.08 15.95 -11.15
CA ALA A 113 -2.82 17.38 -11.04
C ALA A 113 -4.02 18.20 -10.50
N ASP A 114 -5.20 17.61 -10.31
CA ASP A 114 -6.35 18.31 -9.75
C ASP A 114 -6.16 18.53 -8.24
N GLU A 115 -6.02 19.78 -7.82
CA GLU A 115 -5.82 20.17 -6.42
C GLU A 115 -6.97 19.69 -5.50
N ARG A 116 -8.17 19.55 -6.04
CA ARG A 116 -9.36 19.07 -5.33
C ARG A 116 -9.33 17.57 -5.10
N ALA A 117 -8.42 16.84 -5.76
CA ALA A 117 -8.31 15.41 -5.60
C ALA A 117 -7.89 15.07 -4.17
N ALA A 118 -8.71 14.28 -3.48
CA ALA A 118 -8.43 13.80 -2.13
C ALA A 118 -7.45 12.63 -2.18
N ALA A 119 -6.54 12.58 -1.20
CA ALA A 119 -5.67 11.42 -1.05
C ALA A 119 -6.47 10.20 -0.57
N LEU A 120 -6.29 9.07 -1.23
CA LEU A 120 -6.79 7.79 -0.77
C LEU A 120 -5.77 7.15 0.18
N THR A 121 -6.25 6.38 1.15
CA THR A 121 -5.43 5.55 2.02
C THR A 121 -5.47 4.11 1.49
N PRO A 122 -4.41 3.61 0.84
CA PRO A 122 -4.38 2.24 0.35
C PRO A 122 -4.48 1.22 1.49
N LEU A 123 -5.28 0.19 1.31
CA LEU A 123 -5.34 -0.96 2.21
C LEU A 123 -4.71 -2.16 1.50
N GLY A 124 -3.52 -2.57 1.95
CA GLY A 124 -2.78 -3.66 1.34
C GLY A 124 -1.26 -3.50 1.47
N GLU A 125 -0.51 -4.31 0.72
CA GLU A 125 0.94 -4.20 0.63
C GLU A 125 1.36 -3.52 -0.68
N GLN A 126 2.22 -2.51 -0.55
CA GLN A 126 2.87 -1.89 -1.71
C GLN A 126 3.98 -2.81 -2.25
N ILE A 127 3.86 -3.27 -3.49
CA ILE A 127 4.79 -4.26 -4.08
C ILE A 127 5.97 -3.66 -4.84
N ASN A 128 5.97 -2.36 -5.14
CA ASN A 128 7.12 -1.67 -5.74
C ASN A 128 7.99 -0.91 -4.71
N THR A 129 7.91 -1.28 -3.43
CA THR A 129 8.82 -0.80 -2.39
C THR A 129 10.19 -1.50 -2.43
N ASN A 130 11.24 -0.79 -2.02
CA ASN A 130 12.63 -1.27 -1.94
C ASN A 130 12.75 -2.69 -1.34
N ALA A 131 13.58 -3.54 -1.96
CA ALA A 131 13.72 -4.96 -1.65
C ALA A 131 14.07 -5.25 -0.17
N LEU A 132 14.82 -4.37 0.48
CA LEU A 132 15.19 -4.46 1.90
C LEU A 132 13.97 -4.39 2.84
N VAL A 133 12.99 -3.53 2.54
CA VAL A 133 11.76 -3.40 3.33
C VAL A 133 10.84 -4.62 3.13
N ARG A 134 10.83 -5.18 1.92
CA ARG A 134 10.06 -6.39 1.56
C ARG A 134 10.55 -7.62 2.31
N PHE A 135 11.87 -7.80 2.41
CA PHE A 135 12.49 -8.91 3.13
C PHE A 135 12.11 -8.93 4.62
N PHE A 136 12.16 -7.78 5.30
CA PHE A 136 11.78 -7.70 6.72
C PHE A 136 10.28 -7.94 6.97
N ARG A 137 9.40 -7.62 6.01
CA ARG A 137 7.95 -7.88 6.13
C ARG A 137 7.58 -9.34 5.83
N GLY A 138 8.22 -9.96 4.83
CA GLY A 138 7.89 -11.31 4.37
C GLY A 138 8.26 -12.44 5.36
N ILE A 139 9.14 -12.18 6.33
CA ILE A 139 9.53 -13.18 7.34
C ILE A 139 8.47 -13.33 8.45
N PHE A 140 7.59 -12.34 8.62
CA PHE A 140 6.65 -12.28 9.76
C PHE A 140 5.18 -12.10 9.40
N ALA A 141 4.83 -12.07 8.10
CA ALA A 141 3.47 -11.76 7.65
C ALA A 141 2.86 -12.85 6.77
N SER A 142 1.60 -13.20 7.05
CA SER A 142 0.74 -13.89 6.08
C SER A 142 0.61 -13.03 4.81
N PRO A 143 0.40 -13.64 3.62
CA PRO A 143 0.20 -12.88 2.38
C PRO A 143 -0.89 -11.81 2.55
N PRO A 144 -0.64 -10.55 2.12
CA PRO A 144 -1.62 -9.49 2.27
C PRO A 144 -2.85 -9.76 1.38
N PRO A 145 -4.07 -9.43 1.84
CA PRO A 145 -5.30 -9.66 1.07
C PRO A 145 -5.37 -8.79 -0.20
N VAL A 146 -4.62 -7.69 -0.25
CA VAL A 146 -4.56 -6.76 -1.38
C VAL A 146 -3.10 -6.36 -1.60
N ARG A 147 -2.63 -6.42 -2.85
CA ARG A 147 -1.33 -5.92 -3.30
C ARG A 147 -1.53 -4.76 -4.26
N TYR A 148 -0.76 -3.70 -4.10
CA TYR A 148 -0.88 -2.51 -4.94
C TYR A 148 0.45 -1.91 -5.37
N TYR A 149 0.43 -1.17 -6.48
CA TYR A 149 1.54 -0.36 -6.96
C TYR A 149 1.33 1.12 -6.62
N LEU A 150 2.40 1.84 -6.34
CA LEU A 150 2.39 3.30 -6.32
C LEU A 150 3.18 3.80 -7.53
N LEU A 151 2.50 4.36 -8.52
CA LEU A 151 3.10 4.81 -9.76
C LEU A 151 3.57 6.26 -9.63
N GLU A 152 4.64 6.58 -10.35
CA GLU A 152 5.11 7.96 -10.47
C GLU A 152 4.16 8.75 -11.37
N GLY A 153 4.01 10.05 -11.08
CA GLY A 153 3.18 10.93 -11.89
C GLY A 153 3.32 12.38 -11.45
N LYS A 154 2.46 13.25 -12.03
CA LYS A 154 2.42 14.68 -11.70
C LYS A 154 1.28 14.95 -10.73
N GLY A 155 1.60 15.53 -9.57
CA GLY A 155 0.64 15.93 -8.54
C GLY A 155 1.25 15.80 -7.15
N GLU A 156 0.70 16.52 -6.18
CA GLU A 156 1.28 16.61 -4.83
C GLU A 156 0.96 15.39 -3.96
N LYS A 157 -0.18 14.74 -4.22
CA LYS A 157 -0.73 13.65 -3.42
C LYS A 157 -0.51 12.32 -4.16
N PRO A 158 0.42 11.44 -3.72
CA PRO A 158 0.78 10.22 -4.48
C PRO A 158 -0.38 9.24 -4.73
N THR A 159 -1.41 9.29 -3.89
CA THR A 159 -2.55 8.38 -3.91
C THR A 159 -3.87 9.09 -4.22
N SER A 160 -3.83 10.22 -4.93
CA SER A 160 -5.03 11.00 -5.27
C SER A 160 -5.93 10.34 -6.32
N SER A 161 -5.48 9.25 -6.93
CA SER A 161 -6.29 8.42 -7.80
C SER A 161 -5.95 6.94 -7.62
N ALA A 162 -6.88 6.08 -8.02
CA ALA A 162 -6.70 4.64 -8.08
C ALA A 162 -7.03 4.12 -9.48
N LEU A 163 -6.19 3.21 -9.96
CA LEU A 163 -6.35 2.48 -11.20
C LEU A 163 -6.59 1.01 -10.84
N VAL A 164 -7.73 0.47 -11.29
CA VAL A 164 -8.09 -0.93 -11.04
C VAL A 164 -8.24 -1.62 -12.38
N GLY A 165 -7.27 -2.48 -12.70
CA GLY A 165 -7.25 -3.20 -13.98
C GLY A 165 -8.17 -4.40 -13.97
N ALA A 166 -8.77 -4.67 -15.12
CA ALA A 166 -9.48 -5.90 -15.44
C ALA A 166 -9.68 -5.98 -16.95
N ALA A 167 -10.00 -7.17 -17.46
CA ALA A 167 -10.27 -7.35 -18.89
C ALA A 167 -11.42 -6.45 -19.38
N PRO A 168 -11.38 -5.95 -20.63
CA PRO A 168 -12.51 -5.23 -21.22
C PRO A 168 -13.80 -6.04 -21.15
N GLY A 169 -14.93 -5.38 -20.87
CA GLY A 169 -16.22 -6.03 -20.70
C GLY A 169 -16.49 -6.57 -19.28
N THR A 170 -15.48 -6.61 -18.40
CA THR A 170 -15.66 -6.95 -16.97
C THR A 170 -16.69 -6.01 -16.34
N PRO A 171 -17.69 -6.50 -15.58
CA PRO A 171 -18.68 -5.64 -14.94
C PRO A 171 -18.04 -4.74 -13.88
N VAL A 172 -18.43 -3.47 -13.89
CA VAL A 172 -17.98 -2.44 -12.94
C VAL A 172 -19.09 -2.16 -11.95
N TYR A 173 -18.78 -2.15 -10.67
CA TYR A 173 -19.70 -1.94 -9.55
C TYR A 173 -19.37 -0.69 -8.77
N ALA A 174 -20.37 -0.15 -8.07
CA ALA A 174 -20.21 1.02 -7.21
C ALA A 174 -19.18 0.76 -6.10
N PRO A 175 -18.10 1.55 -5.98
CA PRO A 175 -17.12 1.39 -4.88
C PRO A 175 -17.66 1.83 -3.52
N VAL A 176 -18.69 2.68 -3.53
CA VAL A 176 -19.30 3.29 -2.35
C VAL A 176 -20.80 3.43 -2.56
N SER A 177 -21.58 3.36 -1.48
CA SER A 177 -23.01 3.67 -1.53
C SER A 177 -23.22 5.18 -1.66
N GLY A 178 -24.22 5.56 -2.45
CA GLY A 178 -24.43 6.97 -2.79
C GLY A 178 -25.54 7.17 -3.81
N VAL A 179 -25.49 8.32 -4.46
CA VAL A 179 -26.40 8.69 -5.54
C VAL A 179 -25.58 9.08 -6.75
N VAL A 180 -25.93 8.57 -7.92
CA VAL A 180 -25.32 8.98 -9.20
C VAL A 180 -25.69 10.43 -9.46
N THR A 181 -24.69 11.30 -9.58
CA THR A 181 -24.87 12.73 -9.85
C THR A 181 -24.61 13.10 -11.30
N ALA A 182 -23.83 12.30 -12.03
CA ALA A 182 -23.60 12.49 -13.46
C ALA A 182 -23.31 11.16 -14.17
N VAL A 183 -23.72 11.09 -15.44
CA VAL A 183 -23.32 10.07 -16.41
C VAL A 183 -22.98 10.82 -17.69
N THR A 184 -21.69 11.13 -17.89
CA THR A 184 -21.22 12.09 -18.88
C THR A 184 -20.43 11.38 -19.96
N ARG A 185 -20.88 11.49 -21.22
CA ARG A 185 -20.10 11.08 -22.39
C ARG A 185 -19.15 12.20 -22.77
N TYR A 186 -17.88 11.88 -22.99
CA TYR A 186 -16.87 12.87 -23.34
C TYR A 186 -15.76 12.24 -24.18
N LEU A 187 -14.88 13.09 -24.73
CA LEU A 187 -13.66 12.64 -25.40
C LEU A 187 -12.49 12.69 -24.42
N LEU A 188 -12.05 11.52 -23.94
CA LEU A 188 -10.84 11.37 -23.16
C LEU A 188 -9.63 11.83 -23.99
N TYR A 189 -8.88 12.79 -23.44
CA TYR A 189 -7.80 13.50 -24.13
C TYR A 189 -8.20 14.14 -25.47
N GLY A 190 -9.48 14.50 -25.62
CA GLY A 190 -10.02 15.08 -26.85
C GLY A 190 -10.05 14.11 -28.05
N LYS A 191 -9.80 12.81 -27.82
CA LYS A 191 -9.61 11.82 -28.90
C LYS A 191 -10.46 10.56 -28.76
N TYR A 192 -10.63 10.04 -27.55
CA TYR A 192 -11.25 8.73 -27.35
C TYR A 192 -12.60 8.86 -26.67
N GLU A 193 -13.66 8.31 -27.26
CA GLU A 193 -14.98 8.28 -26.61
C GLU A 193 -14.91 7.54 -25.28
N ASP A 194 -15.38 8.18 -24.22
CA ASP A 194 -15.40 7.62 -22.87
C ASP A 194 -16.67 8.06 -22.11
N VAL A 195 -16.95 7.35 -21.01
CA VAL A 195 -18.01 7.68 -20.07
C VAL A 195 -17.43 7.90 -18.69
N GLN A 196 -17.78 9.04 -18.09
CA GLN A 196 -17.56 9.32 -16.69
C GLN A 196 -18.86 9.12 -15.90
N ILE A 197 -18.78 8.39 -14.79
CA ILE A 197 -19.86 8.25 -13.82
C ILE A 197 -19.43 8.92 -12.52
N ASP A 198 -20.24 9.87 -12.05
CA ASP A 198 -20.02 10.55 -10.79
C ASP A 198 -21.01 10.07 -9.74
N ILE A 199 -20.50 9.70 -8.57
CA ILE A 199 -21.27 9.29 -7.40
C ILE A 199 -21.00 10.27 -6.28
N ARG A 200 -22.05 10.85 -5.71
CA ARG A 200 -21.96 11.53 -4.42
C ARG A 200 -22.09 10.49 -3.31
N PRO A 201 -21.04 10.23 -2.51
CA PRO A 201 -21.11 9.27 -1.43
C PRO A 201 -22.17 9.66 -0.39
N GLU A 202 -22.82 8.67 0.22
CA GLU A 202 -23.77 8.92 1.31
C GLU A 202 -23.14 9.75 2.43
N LYS A 203 -23.91 10.67 3.02
CA LYS A 203 -23.46 11.52 4.13
C LYS A 203 -22.18 12.31 3.81
N SER A 204 -21.90 12.60 2.53
CA SER A 204 -20.86 13.53 2.10
C SER A 204 -21.39 14.49 1.03
N SER A 205 -21.84 15.66 1.43
CA SER A 205 -22.38 16.67 0.52
C SER A 205 -21.31 17.39 -0.31
N GLY A 206 -20.05 17.36 0.12
CA GLY A 206 -18.93 18.07 -0.50
C GLY A 206 -17.95 17.19 -1.27
N ALA A 207 -18.25 15.90 -1.48
CA ALA A 207 -17.35 14.99 -2.20
C ALA A 207 -18.03 14.32 -3.38
N THR A 208 -17.27 14.09 -4.44
CA THR A 208 -17.70 13.36 -5.63
C THR A 208 -16.65 12.29 -5.94
N LEU A 209 -17.08 11.04 -6.06
CA LEU A 209 -16.30 9.95 -6.61
C LEU A 209 -16.57 9.86 -8.11
N SER A 210 -15.57 10.11 -8.93
CA SER A 210 -15.63 9.98 -10.38
C SER A 210 -14.96 8.68 -10.81
N LEU A 211 -15.63 7.95 -11.70
CA LEU A 211 -15.09 6.77 -12.37
C LEU A 211 -15.11 7.01 -13.88
N ILE A 212 -13.98 6.80 -14.55
CA ILE A 212 -13.83 6.90 -16.01
C ILE A 212 -13.32 5.59 -16.60
N LEU A 213 -13.19 5.53 -17.94
CA LEU A 213 -12.89 4.29 -18.69
C LEU A 213 -14.01 3.26 -18.57
N ILE A 214 -15.25 3.74 -18.67
CA ILE A 214 -16.47 2.93 -18.57
C ILE A 214 -17.12 2.79 -19.94
N ALA A 215 -17.48 1.56 -20.30
CA ALA A 215 -18.34 1.22 -21.42
C ALA A 215 -19.74 0.80 -20.92
N ASP A 216 -20.74 0.91 -21.79
CA ASP A 216 -22.11 0.46 -21.56
C ASP A 216 -22.68 0.87 -20.17
N PRO A 217 -22.77 2.17 -19.85
CA PRO A 217 -23.32 2.59 -18.55
C PRO A 217 -24.76 2.09 -18.38
N VAL A 218 -25.05 1.46 -17.25
CA VAL A 218 -26.38 0.87 -16.93
C VAL A 218 -27.11 1.61 -15.81
N VAL A 219 -26.57 2.76 -15.38
CA VAL A 219 -27.16 3.62 -14.34
C VAL A 219 -27.59 4.97 -14.91
N SER A 220 -28.50 5.65 -14.21
CA SER A 220 -28.99 6.98 -14.54
C SER A 220 -28.74 8.00 -13.43
N ILE A 221 -28.71 9.29 -13.78
CA ILE A 221 -28.60 10.39 -12.81
C ILE A 221 -29.76 10.31 -11.81
N GLY A 222 -29.47 10.51 -10.52
CA GLY A 222 -30.41 10.41 -9.42
C GLY A 222 -30.61 8.99 -8.88
N GLN A 223 -30.06 7.97 -9.54
CA GLN A 223 -30.19 6.59 -9.09
C GLN A 223 -29.37 6.33 -7.81
N PRO A 224 -29.97 5.74 -6.76
CA PRO A 224 -29.22 5.27 -5.62
C PRO A 224 -28.40 4.01 -5.99
N VAL A 225 -27.17 3.95 -5.49
CA VAL A 225 -26.24 2.82 -5.72
C VAL A 225 -25.76 2.26 -4.39
N ILE A 226 -25.54 0.95 -4.36
CA ILE A 226 -25.05 0.23 -3.18
C ILE A 226 -23.65 -0.31 -3.49
N ALA A 227 -22.71 -0.04 -2.57
CA ALA A 227 -21.32 -0.48 -2.69
C ALA A 227 -21.23 -2.00 -2.96
N GLY A 228 -20.46 -2.38 -3.98
CA GLY A 228 -20.21 -3.78 -4.36
C GLY A 228 -21.43 -4.55 -4.85
N LYS A 229 -22.57 -3.90 -5.10
CA LYS A 229 -23.81 -4.56 -5.55
C LYS A 229 -24.39 -3.94 -6.82
N THR A 230 -24.41 -2.61 -6.90
CA THR A 230 -24.98 -1.94 -8.07
C THR A 230 -23.94 -1.88 -9.18
N GLN A 231 -24.21 -2.56 -10.29
CA GLN A 231 -23.41 -2.45 -11.51
C GLN A 231 -23.59 -1.05 -12.11
N LEU A 232 -22.49 -0.42 -12.49
CA LEU A 232 -22.42 0.90 -13.12
C LEU A 232 -22.28 0.80 -14.64
N GLY A 233 -21.57 -0.22 -15.12
CA GLY A 233 -21.29 -0.46 -16.53
C GLY A 233 -20.30 -1.60 -16.70
N LYS A 234 -19.38 -1.46 -17.64
CA LYS A 234 -18.28 -2.40 -17.90
C LYS A 234 -16.96 -1.68 -18.08
N VAL A 235 -15.86 -2.40 -17.86
CA VAL A 235 -14.52 -1.91 -18.18
C VAL A 235 -14.42 -1.67 -19.68
N ARG A 236 -14.04 -0.45 -20.06
CA ARG A 236 -13.85 -0.06 -21.45
C ARG A 236 -12.56 -0.66 -22.01
N GLU A 237 -12.55 -0.92 -23.30
CA GLU A 237 -11.32 -1.22 -24.01
C GLU A 237 -10.36 -0.01 -23.94
N CYS A 238 -9.12 -0.26 -23.52
CA CYS A 238 -8.13 0.79 -23.35
C CYS A 238 -7.42 1.04 -24.69
N PRO A 239 -7.36 2.31 -25.16
CA PRO A 239 -6.54 2.65 -26.31
C PRO A 239 -5.09 2.20 -26.09
N GLU A 240 -4.48 1.59 -27.11
CA GLU A 240 -3.13 1.00 -27.01
C GLU A 240 -2.09 1.96 -26.41
N GLN A 241 -2.15 3.24 -26.77
CA GLN A 241 -1.24 4.26 -26.24
C GLN A 241 -1.37 4.46 -24.72
N LEU A 242 -2.59 4.35 -24.17
CA LEU A 242 -2.84 4.45 -22.73
C LEU A 242 -2.55 3.13 -22.03
N GLY A 243 -2.92 2.01 -22.67
CA GLY A 243 -2.73 0.66 -22.14
C GLY A 243 -1.26 0.29 -21.97
N LYS A 244 -0.37 0.74 -22.87
CA LYS A 244 1.07 0.40 -22.86
C LYS A 244 1.79 0.72 -21.55
N THR A 245 1.38 1.77 -20.85
CA THR A 245 1.99 2.17 -19.57
C THR A 245 1.63 1.20 -18.44
N LEU A 246 0.43 0.60 -18.50
CA LEU A 246 -0.06 -0.31 -17.48
C LEU A 246 0.13 -1.78 -17.85
N SER A 247 0.23 -2.11 -19.14
CA SER A 247 0.37 -3.49 -19.63
C SER A 247 1.61 -4.20 -19.08
N VAL A 248 2.67 -3.43 -18.76
CA VAL A 248 3.87 -3.95 -18.08
C VAL A 248 3.60 -4.49 -16.67
N TYR A 249 2.50 -4.07 -16.05
CA TYR A 249 2.07 -4.49 -14.72
C TYR A 249 0.88 -5.45 -14.77
N THR A 250 -0.10 -5.19 -15.66
CA THR A 250 -1.33 -6.00 -15.76
C THR A 250 -1.13 -7.32 -16.52
N HIS A 251 -0.07 -7.41 -17.33
CA HIS A 251 0.16 -8.53 -18.26
C HIS A 251 -1.04 -8.75 -19.22
N ASP A 252 -1.83 -7.70 -19.47
CA ASP A 252 -2.98 -7.66 -20.38
C ASP A 252 -2.95 -6.38 -21.25
N SER A 253 -4.09 -5.99 -21.83
CA SER A 253 -4.25 -4.76 -22.64
C SER A 253 -3.98 -3.43 -21.90
N GLY A 254 -3.83 -3.44 -20.57
CA GLY A 254 -3.77 -2.25 -19.73
C GLY A 254 -5.15 -1.62 -19.50
N ALA A 255 -6.22 -2.37 -19.72
CA ALA A 255 -7.58 -1.94 -19.44
C ALA A 255 -7.84 -1.84 -17.94
N HIS A 256 -8.45 -0.74 -17.54
CA HIS A 256 -8.64 -0.39 -16.15
C HIS A 256 -9.75 0.63 -15.98
N ILE A 257 -10.27 0.72 -14.76
CA ILE A 257 -11.05 1.85 -14.28
C ILE A 257 -10.12 2.82 -13.58
N HIS A 258 -10.27 4.10 -13.89
CA HIS A 258 -9.62 5.17 -13.15
C HIS A 258 -10.64 5.83 -12.24
N MET A 259 -10.33 5.86 -10.94
CA MET A 259 -11.13 6.44 -9.88
C MET A 259 -10.43 7.64 -9.26
N GLN A 260 -11.18 8.70 -9.00
CA GLN A 260 -10.72 9.87 -8.28
C GLN A 260 -11.84 10.38 -7.37
N ILE A 261 -11.49 10.84 -6.17
CA ILE A 261 -12.42 11.57 -5.31
C ILE A 261 -12.01 13.03 -5.32
N THR A 262 -12.95 13.93 -5.66
CA THR A 262 -12.76 15.37 -5.51
C THR A 262 -13.58 15.90 -4.35
N GLU A 263 -12.99 16.79 -3.56
CA GLU A 263 -13.67 17.51 -2.48
C GLU A 263 -13.84 18.99 -2.86
N VAL A 264 -14.99 19.56 -2.56
CA VAL A 264 -15.18 21.01 -2.61
C VAL A 264 -14.44 21.62 -1.42
N PRO A 265 -13.51 22.58 -1.62
CA PRO A 265 -12.83 23.23 -0.51
C PRO A 265 -13.83 23.88 0.44
N ILE A 266 -13.69 23.61 1.73
CA ILE A 266 -14.42 24.34 2.77
C ILE A 266 -13.83 25.76 2.78
N ARG A 267 -14.63 26.74 2.36
CA ARG A 267 -14.29 28.18 2.49
C ARG A 267 -14.63 28.69 3.88
#